data_AF-A0AAU4AK01-F1
#
_entry.id   AF-A0AAU4AK01-F1
#
_cell.length_a   1.000
_cell.length_b   1.000
_cell.length_c   1.000
_cell.angle_alpha   90.00
_cell.angle_beta   90.00
_cell.angle_gamma   90.00
#
_symmetry.space_group_name_H-M   'P 1'
#
loop_
_entity.id
_entity.type
_entity.pdbx_description
1 polymer ?
#
loop_
_entity_poly.entity_id
_entity_poly.type
_entity_poly.pdbx_seq_one_letter_code
_entity_poly.pdbx_strand_id
1 'polypeptide(L)'
;MRKMIRGAAAFATATAAVLALGGTAGAHPADAWAGCPDGAVCIYPQNQNPAVKPSQIYYSYGAHNLSNQFGNHWVLNNQTGGASASLCYGSGGGNCGNPIAAGTGVYADLGPINSITLNRP
;
A
#
# COMPACT_ATOMS: atom_id res chain seq x y z
N MET A 1 34.47 -70.65 31.62
CA MET A 1 33.71 -71.29 30.54
C MET A 1 32.31 -70.72 30.48
N ARG A 2 31.99 -69.87 29.50
CA ARG A 2 30.62 -69.71 28.98
C ARG A 2 30.70 -69.52 27.47
N LYS A 3 29.97 -70.38 26.78
CA LYS A 3 29.89 -70.60 25.33
C LYS A 3 29.05 -69.51 24.64
N MET A 4 29.44 -69.20 23.40
CA MET A 4 28.66 -68.93 22.16
C MET A 4 27.38 -68.07 22.27
N ILE A 5 27.15 -67.11 21.37
CA ILE A 5 26.53 -67.36 20.05
C ILE A 5 26.75 -66.14 19.13
N ARG A 6 26.98 -66.43 17.85
CA ARG A 6 27.06 -65.49 16.72
C ARG A 6 25.68 -64.90 16.42
N GLY A 7 25.61 -63.60 16.17
CA GLY A 7 24.43 -62.95 15.57
C GLY A 7 24.89 -61.83 14.65
N ALA A 8 24.96 -62.12 13.35
CA ALA A 8 25.14 -61.12 12.32
C ALA A 8 23.75 -60.63 11.89
N ALA A 9 23.53 -59.32 11.89
CA ALA A 9 22.47 -58.68 11.12
C ALA A 9 22.94 -57.26 10.80
N ALA A 10 23.47 -57.09 9.59
CA ALA A 10 23.64 -55.79 8.98
C ALA A 10 22.27 -55.34 8.47
N PHE A 11 21.79 -54.18 8.95
CA PHE A 11 20.71 -53.44 8.31
C PHE A 11 21.18 -52.01 8.11
N ALA A 12 21.17 -51.61 6.84
CA ALA A 12 21.69 -50.35 6.34
C ALA A 12 20.64 -49.24 6.43
N THR A 13 21.17 -48.01 6.55
CA THR A 13 20.66 -46.74 6.02
C THR A 13 19.31 -46.20 6.48
N ALA A 14 19.35 -45.00 7.09
CA ALA A 14 18.70 -43.80 6.53
C ALA A 14 19.22 -42.54 7.25
N THR A 15 20.04 -41.75 6.57
CA THR A 15 20.30 -40.36 6.94
C THR A 15 19.03 -39.55 6.70
N ALA A 16 18.33 -39.17 7.76
CA ALA A 16 17.22 -38.24 7.67
C ALA A 16 17.76 -36.83 7.42
N ALA A 17 17.64 -36.36 6.18
CA ALA A 17 17.89 -34.97 5.83
C ALA A 17 16.80 -34.11 6.48
N VAL A 18 17.22 -33.18 7.35
CA VAL A 18 16.38 -32.11 7.90
C VAL A 18 15.99 -31.16 6.77
N LEU A 19 14.79 -31.36 6.21
CA LEU A 19 14.15 -30.32 5.42
C LEU A 19 13.58 -29.29 6.40
N ALA A 20 14.36 -28.24 6.66
CA ALA A 20 13.81 -27.01 7.19
C ALA A 20 12.76 -26.54 6.17
N LEU A 21 11.47 -26.67 6.50
CA LEU A 21 10.42 -25.91 5.84
C LEU A 21 10.60 -24.44 6.26
N GLY A 22 11.62 -23.80 5.70
CA GLY A 22 11.65 -22.36 5.51
C GLY A 22 10.57 -22.04 4.51
N GLY A 23 9.32 -22.01 4.96
CA GLY A 23 8.28 -21.29 4.28
C GLY A 23 8.72 -19.84 4.28
N THR A 24 9.43 -19.41 3.24
CA THR A 24 9.40 -18.02 2.85
C THR A 24 7.95 -17.77 2.47
N ALA A 25 7.13 -17.39 3.47
CA ALA A 25 6.05 -16.48 3.21
C ALA A 25 6.75 -15.28 2.57
N GLY A 26 6.80 -15.28 1.24
CA GLY A 26 7.21 -14.10 0.51
C GLY A 26 6.27 -13.03 1.01
N ALA A 27 6.81 -12.09 1.79
CA ALA A 27 6.13 -10.84 2.06
C ALA A 27 5.96 -10.19 0.69
N HIS A 28 4.85 -10.49 0.02
CA HIS A 28 4.37 -9.65 -1.04
C HIS A 28 4.29 -8.27 -0.39
N PRO A 29 4.96 -7.23 -0.94
CA PRO A 29 4.70 -5.89 -0.48
C PRO A 29 3.18 -5.72 -0.50
N ALA A 30 2.59 -5.27 0.61
CA ALA A 30 1.15 -5.07 0.70
C ALA A 30 0.71 -4.42 -0.62
N ASP A 31 -0.13 -5.13 -1.39
CA ASP A 31 -0.49 -4.67 -2.72
C ASP A 31 -1.02 -3.25 -2.58
N ALA A 32 -0.25 -2.28 -3.08
CA ALA A 32 -0.55 -0.86 -2.98
C ALA A 32 -2.03 -0.67 -3.35
N TRP A 33 -2.83 -0.06 -2.47
CA TRP A 33 -4.28 0.00 -2.62
C TRP A 33 -4.64 0.69 -3.94
N ALA A 34 -5.13 -0.08 -4.92
CA ALA A 34 -5.32 0.37 -6.30
C ALA A 34 -4.06 1.03 -6.92
N GLY A 35 -2.87 0.51 -6.61
CA GLY A 35 -1.59 1.08 -7.00
C GLY A 35 -1.15 2.31 -6.20
N CYS A 36 -1.88 2.70 -5.15
CA CYS A 36 -1.48 3.77 -4.22
C CYS A 36 -0.62 3.22 -3.07
N PRO A 37 0.67 3.59 -2.99
CA PRO A 37 1.56 3.06 -1.96
C PRO A 37 1.13 3.47 -0.54
N ASP A 38 1.52 2.67 0.45
CA ASP A 38 1.27 2.99 1.86
C ASP A 38 1.93 4.31 2.26
N GLY A 39 1.20 5.13 3.02
CA GLY A 39 1.68 6.44 3.45
C GLY A 39 1.48 7.56 2.42
N ALA A 40 0.82 7.28 1.29
CA ALA A 40 0.64 8.26 0.21
C ALA A 40 -0.81 8.71 0.03
N VAL A 41 -0.97 9.88 -0.58
CA VAL A 41 -2.21 10.30 -1.23
C VAL A 41 -2.03 10.24 -2.74
N CYS A 42 -2.97 9.62 -3.43
CA CYS A 42 -2.87 9.36 -4.85
C CYS A 42 -4.04 9.96 -5.62
N ILE A 43 -3.73 10.66 -6.71
CA ILE A 43 -4.71 11.12 -7.69
C ILE A 43 -4.62 10.21 -8.91
N TYR A 44 -5.78 9.83 -9.44
CA TYR A 44 -5.92 8.95 -10.59
C TYR A 44 -6.26 9.74 -11.85
N PRO A 45 -6.01 9.20 -13.06
CA PRO A 45 -6.42 9.83 -14.30
C PRO A 45 -7.92 10.17 -14.35
N GLN A 46 -8.26 11.18 -15.16
CA GLN A 46 -9.63 11.61 -15.36
C GLN A 46 -10.51 10.44 -15.78
N ASN A 47 -11.68 10.30 -15.15
CA ASN A 47 -12.71 9.29 -15.40
C ASN A 47 -12.24 7.82 -15.26
N GLN A 48 -11.08 7.56 -14.65
CA GLN A 48 -10.63 6.20 -14.41
C GLN A 48 -11.39 5.57 -13.23
N ASN A 49 -12.51 4.92 -13.53
CA ASN A 49 -13.37 4.27 -12.55
C ASN A 49 -13.66 2.81 -12.97
N PRO A 50 -13.19 1.78 -12.23
CA PRO A 50 -12.54 1.85 -10.92
C PRO A 50 -11.11 2.42 -10.96
N ALA A 51 -10.59 2.84 -9.81
CA ALA A 51 -9.19 3.24 -9.66
C ALA A 51 -8.25 2.04 -9.93
N VAL A 52 -7.25 2.21 -10.79
CA VAL A 52 -6.30 1.13 -11.17
C VAL A 52 -4.86 1.57 -11.03
N LYS A 53 -4.50 2.70 -11.65
CA LYS A 53 -3.13 3.25 -11.62
C LYS A 53 -3.16 4.75 -11.37
N PRO A 54 -2.46 5.27 -10.36
CA PRO A 54 -2.42 6.70 -10.10
C PRO A 54 -1.59 7.45 -11.14
N SER A 55 -1.96 8.70 -11.42
CA SER A 55 -1.19 9.64 -12.23
C SER A 55 -0.27 10.50 -11.36
N GLN A 56 -0.66 10.77 -10.11
CA GLN A 56 0.12 11.56 -9.17
C GLN A 56 0.11 10.91 -7.79
N ILE A 57 1.26 10.91 -7.12
CA ILE A 57 1.46 10.31 -5.79
C ILE A 57 2.19 11.33 -4.92
N TYR A 58 1.65 11.58 -3.73
CA TYR A 58 2.15 12.56 -2.78
C TYR A 58 2.45 11.89 -1.45
N TYR A 59 3.61 12.21 -0.87
CA TYR A 59 4.08 11.62 0.40
C TYR A 59 4.32 12.66 1.49
N SER A 60 4.67 13.89 1.11
CA SER A 60 4.99 14.94 2.07
C SER A 60 3.73 15.66 2.55
N TYR A 61 3.63 15.82 3.87
CA TYR A 61 2.62 16.67 4.49
C TYR A 61 2.72 18.11 4.00
N GLY A 62 1.59 18.82 4.02
CA GLY A 62 1.45 20.19 3.53
C GLY A 62 0.69 20.27 2.21
N ALA A 63 0.69 21.46 1.62
CA ALA A 63 -0.05 21.75 0.41
C ALA A 63 0.73 21.44 -0.86
N HIS A 64 0.03 20.88 -1.84
CA HIS A 64 0.54 20.59 -3.17
C HIS A 64 -0.40 21.21 -4.19
N ASN A 65 0.11 22.17 -4.96
CA ASN A 65 -0.68 22.79 -6.03
C ASN A 65 -0.92 21.78 -7.14
N LEU A 66 -2.16 21.75 -7.62
CA LEU A 66 -2.55 20.99 -8.79
C LEU A 66 -2.55 21.90 -10.01
N SER A 67 -2.24 21.32 -11.16
CA SER A 67 -2.34 21.99 -12.45
C SER A 67 -2.88 21.00 -13.47
N ASN A 68 -3.69 21.50 -14.40
CA ASN A 68 -4.25 20.72 -15.50
C ASN A 68 -5.02 19.46 -15.06
N GLN A 69 -5.70 19.54 -13.91
CA GLN A 69 -6.68 18.53 -13.48
C GLN A 69 -8.08 19.03 -13.85
N PHE A 70 -8.88 18.18 -14.48
CA PHE A 70 -10.19 18.56 -15.00
C PHE A 70 -11.15 17.39 -14.91
N GLY A 71 -12.42 17.65 -14.62
CA GLY A 71 -13.43 16.60 -14.51
C GLY A 71 -13.16 15.67 -13.35
N ASN A 72 -13.77 14.49 -13.36
CA ASN A 72 -13.76 13.61 -12.21
C ASN A 72 -12.50 12.75 -12.11
N HIS A 73 -11.95 12.64 -10.89
CA HIS A 73 -10.81 11.80 -10.56
C HIS A 73 -11.09 11.05 -9.26
N TRP A 74 -10.48 9.87 -9.11
CA TRP A 74 -10.29 9.29 -7.78
C TRP A 74 -9.16 10.01 -7.06
N VAL A 75 -9.39 10.32 -5.79
CA VAL A 75 -8.36 10.75 -4.84
C VAL A 75 -8.41 9.81 -3.65
N LEU A 76 -7.38 8.98 -3.50
CA LEU A 76 -7.27 8.00 -2.44
C LEU A 76 -6.27 8.48 -1.39
N ASN A 77 -6.64 8.39 -0.12
CA ASN A 77 -5.77 8.62 1.00
C ASN A 77 -5.35 7.26 1.58
N ASN A 78 -4.20 6.73 1.15
CA ASN A 78 -3.59 5.52 1.71
C ASN A 78 -2.56 5.86 2.81
N GLN A 79 -2.69 7.03 3.45
CA GLN A 79 -1.89 7.35 4.63
C GLN A 79 -2.37 6.55 5.85
N THR A 80 -1.54 6.49 6.89
CA THR A 80 -1.81 5.76 8.14
C THR A 80 -1.74 6.69 9.36
N GLY A 81 -2.06 6.17 10.54
CA GLY A 81 -1.85 6.89 11.81
C GLY A 81 -2.80 8.07 12.07
N GLY A 82 -3.95 8.13 11.38
CA GLY A 82 -4.94 9.21 11.54
C GLY A 82 -4.72 10.42 10.62
N ALA A 83 -3.73 10.36 9.73
CA ALA A 83 -3.50 11.40 8.72
C ALA A 83 -4.72 11.54 7.78
N SER A 84 -4.94 12.74 7.29
CA SER A 84 -6.04 13.04 6.37
C SER A 84 -5.53 13.74 5.11
N ALA A 85 -6.31 13.68 4.04
CA ALA A 85 -6.10 14.53 2.86
C ALA A 85 -7.25 15.52 2.74
N SER A 86 -7.05 16.66 2.08
CA SER A 86 -8.15 17.57 1.75
C SER A 86 -8.01 18.10 0.32
N LEU A 87 -9.14 18.28 -0.34
CA LEU A 87 -9.23 18.97 -1.63
C LEU A 87 -9.48 20.46 -1.39
N CYS A 88 -8.72 21.33 -2.03
CA CYS A 88 -8.71 22.75 -1.74
C CYS A 88 -8.95 23.60 -2.99
N TYR A 89 -9.92 24.50 -2.89
CA TYR A 89 -10.28 25.41 -3.99
C TYR A 89 -9.23 26.52 -4.18
N GLY A 90 -8.45 26.86 -3.15
CA GLY A 90 -7.32 27.77 -3.25
C GLY A 90 -6.02 27.05 -3.58
N SER A 91 -5.05 27.79 -4.11
CA SER A 91 -3.66 27.32 -4.14
C SER A 91 -3.04 27.37 -2.73
N GLY A 92 -1.98 26.60 -2.51
CA GLY A 92 -1.25 26.58 -1.24
C GLY A 92 -2.03 25.99 -0.06
N GLY A 93 -3.10 25.23 -0.30
CA GLY A 93 -3.93 24.63 0.74
C GLY A 93 -4.97 25.58 1.33
N GLY A 94 -5.39 26.60 0.58
CA GLY A 94 -6.46 27.51 1.00
C GLY A 94 -7.86 26.99 0.65
N ASN A 95 -8.86 27.36 1.46
CA ASN A 95 -10.28 27.02 1.23
C ASN A 95 -10.52 25.52 0.95
N CYS A 96 -10.13 24.68 1.92
CA CYS A 96 -10.25 23.23 1.80
C CYS A 96 -11.63 22.74 2.22
N GLY A 97 -12.13 21.75 1.49
CA GLY A 97 -13.35 21.03 1.84
C GLY A 97 -13.14 20.00 2.95
N ASN A 98 -14.10 19.08 3.06
CA ASN A 98 -14.06 18.02 4.07
C ASN A 98 -12.82 17.12 3.92
N PRO A 99 -12.21 16.71 5.04
CA PRO A 99 -11.06 15.81 5.00
C PRO A 99 -11.47 14.42 4.53
N ILE A 100 -10.60 13.81 3.72
CA ILE A 100 -10.60 12.42 3.30
C ILE A 100 -9.80 11.65 4.36
N ALA A 101 -10.45 10.78 5.12
CA ALA A 101 -9.82 10.02 6.18
C ALA A 101 -8.78 9.01 5.63
N ALA A 102 -7.80 8.64 6.45
CA ALA A 102 -6.87 7.56 6.15
C ALA A 102 -7.61 6.26 5.77
N GLY A 103 -7.12 5.57 4.74
CA GLY A 103 -7.73 4.35 4.19
C GLY A 103 -9.04 4.58 3.44
N THR A 104 -9.36 5.82 3.07
CA THR A 104 -10.58 6.16 2.32
C THR A 104 -10.26 7.00 1.09
N GLY A 105 -11.25 7.20 0.23
CA GLY A 105 -11.08 7.95 -1.00
C GLY A 105 -12.39 8.52 -1.52
N VAL A 106 -12.26 9.48 -2.42
CA VAL A 106 -13.41 10.19 -3.02
C VAL A 106 -13.27 10.22 -4.53
N TYR A 107 -14.41 10.19 -5.21
CA TYR A 107 -14.51 10.45 -6.64
C TYR A 107 -15.07 11.87 -6.82
N ALA A 108 -14.21 12.81 -7.22
CA ALA A 108 -14.53 14.24 -7.20
C ALA A 108 -14.10 14.93 -8.48
N ASP A 109 -14.82 15.99 -8.87
CA ASP A 109 -14.38 16.89 -9.93
C ASP A 109 -13.20 17.73 -9.42
N LEU A 110 -12.04 17.58 -10.07
CA LEU A 110 -10.83 18.35 -9.73
C LEU A 110 -10.68 19.62 -10.57
N GLY A 111 -11.58 19.89 -11.52
CA GLY A 111 -11.61 21.14 -12.28
C GLY A 111 -11.58 22.41 -11.41
N PRO A 112 -12.34 22.50 -10.30
CA PRO A 112 -12.29 23.66 -9.40
C PRO A 112 -11.21 23.56 -8.31
N ILE A 113 -10.48 22.45 -8.22
CA ILE A 113 -9.51 22.20 -7.14
C ILE A 113 -8.13 22.68 -7.59
N ASN A 114 -7.57 23.63 -6.84
CA ASN A 114 -6.28 24.25 -7.13
C ASN A 114 -5.13 23.64 -6.32
N SER A 115 -5.44 22.96 -5.20
CA SER A 115 -4.43 22.22 -4.44
C SER A 115 -5.03 21.07 -3.65
N ILE A 116 -4.17 20.16 -3.20
CA ILE A 116 -4.49 19.18 -2.16
C ILE A 116 -3.61 19.44 -0.94
N THR A 117 -4.08 19.06 0.24
CA THR A 117 -3.24 19.01 1.44
C THR A 117 -3.14 17.60 1.97
N LEU A 118 -1.94 17.23 2.42
CA LEU A 118 -1.70 16.06 3.25
C LEU A 118 -1.55 16.57 4.68
N ASN A 119 -2.48 16.20 5.54
CA ASN A 119 -2.61 16.71 6.90
C ASN A 119 -2.06 15.69 7.90
N ARG A 120 -1.38 16.22 8.92
CA ARG A 120 -0.94 15.41 10.07
C ARG A 120 -2.17 15.01 10.91
N PRO A 121 -2.08 13.88 11.62
CA PRO A 121 -3.06 13.51 12.65
C PRO A 121 -3.19 14.58 13.74
#